data_AF-A0AAV9M1H6-F1
#
_entry.id   AF-A0AAV9M1H6-F1
#
_cell.length_a   1.000
_cell.length_b   1.000
_cell.length_c   1.000
_cell.angle_alpha   90.00
_cell.angle_beta   90.00
_cell.angle_gamma   90.00
#
_symmetry.space_group_name_H-M   'P 1'
#
loop_
_entity.id
_entity.type
_entity.pdbx_description
1 polymer ?
#
loop_
_entity_poly.entity_id
_entity_poly.type
_entity_poly.pdbx_seq_one_letter_code
_entity_poly.pdbx_strand_id
1 'polypeptide(L)' 'MKLWVLENPNYNYATNQCGSVKVCGHYTQVVWHNSVQLGCGRAHCNNGWWFISYNYDPIGNWVR' A
#
# COMPACT_ATOMS: atom_id res chain seq x y z
N MET A 1 -5.41 -6.39 -1.54
CA MET A 1 -5.08 -5.60 -2.74
C MET A 1 -6.16 -4.57 -3.09
N LYS A 2 -7.39 -4.96 -3.47
CA LYS A 2 -8.43 -3.98 -3.90
C LYS A 2 -8.66 -2.83 -2.91
N LEU A 3 -8.71 -3.11 -1.60
CA LEU A 3 -8.89 -2.09 -0.55
C LEU A 3 -7.79 -1.01 -0.57
N TRP A 4 -6.55 -1.39 -0.89
CA TRP A 4 -5.43 -0.45 -0.93
C TRP A 4 -5.41 0.39 -2.20
N VAL A 5 -5.89 -0.17 -3.32
CA VAL A 5 -6.01 0.56 -4.60
C VAL A 5 -7.09 1.65 -4.54
N LEU A 6 -8.09 1.50 -3.66
CA LEU A 6 -9.13 2.51 -3.46
C LEU A 6 -8.60 3.84 -2.90
N GLU A 7 -7.35 3.90 -2.45
CA GLU A 7 -6.72 5.16 -2.04
C GLU A 7 -6.21 6.00 -3.22
N ASN A 8 -6.24 5.50 -4.46
CA ASN A 8 -5.81 6.23 -5.65
C ASN A 8 -6.37 7.67 -5.75
N PRO A 9 -7.68 7.93 -5.51
CA PRO A 9 -8.22 9.30 -5.58
C PRO A 9 -7.63 10.27 -4.55
N ASN A 10 -6.98 9.74 -3.50
CA ASN A 10 -6.34 10.54 -2.45
C ASN A 10 -4.89 10.92 -2.78
N TYR A 11 -4.30 10.32 -3.83
CA TYR A 11 -2.93 10.55 -4.24
C TYR A 11 -2.88 11.42 -5.49
N ASN A 12 -2.16 12.53 -5.41
CA ASN A 12 -1.94 13.40 -6.55
C ASN A 12 -0.60 13.09 -7.20
N TYR A 13 -0.67 12.44 -8.38
CA TYR A 13 0.50 12.11 -9.20
C TYR A 13 1.30 13.32 -9.66
N ALA A 14 0.64 14.46 -9.92
CA ALA A 14 1.31 15.65 -10.44
C ALA A 14 2.18 16.33 -9.36
N THR A 15 1.76 16.28 -8.10
CA THR A 15 2.49 16.86 -6.97
C THR A 15 3.28 15.83 -6.17
N ASN A 16 3.12 14.54 -6.49
CA ASN A 16 3.66 13.41 -5.73
C ASN A 16 3.30 13.49 -4.23
N GLN A 17 2.07 13.91 -3.92
CA GLN A 17 1.61 14.14 -2.56
C GLN A 17 0.30 13.41 -2.26
N CYS A 18 0.19 12.97 -1.01
CA CYS A 18 -1.06 12.57 -0.41
C CYS A 18 -1.87 13.81 -0.04
N GLY A 19 -3.19 13.78 -0.23
CA GLY A 19 -4.06 14.83 0.31
C GLY A 19 -3.91 14.95 1.84
N SER A 20 -3.87 16.17 2.38
CA SER A 20 -3.46 16.49 3.76
C SER A 20 -4.25 15.81 4.89
N VAL A 21 -5.37 15.16 4.59
CA VAL A 21 -6.27 14.47 5.56
C VAL A 21 -6.60 13.04 5.10
N LYS A 22 -5.91 12.52 4.08
CA LYS A 22 -6.22 11.22 3.45
C LYS A 22 -5.03 10.27 3.58
N VAL A 23 -5.35 8.97 3.63
CA VAL A 23 -4.34 7.90 3.54
C VAL A 23 -4.19 7.50 2.08
N CYS A 24 -2.95 7.42 1.62
CA CYS A 24 -2.57 6.86 0.32
C CYS A 24 -1.30 6.01 0.38
N GLY A 25 -0.76 5.77 1.59
CA GLY A 25 0.49 5.02 1.77
C GLY A 25 0.37 3.57 1.27
N HIS A 26 -0.80 2.94 1.39
CA HIS A 26 -0.96 1.60 0.84
C HIS A 26 -0.97 1.65 -0.68
N TYR A 27 -1.65 2.63 -1.27
CA TYR A 27 -1.64 2.81 -2.71
C TYR A 27 -0.25 3.08 -3.27
N THR A 28 0.51 4.00 -2.66
CA THR A 28 1.86 4.34 -3.14
C THR A 28 2.81 3.14 -3.03
N GLN A 29 2.65 2.27 -2.02
CA GLN A 29 3.42 1.03 -1.93
C GLN A 29 3.03 0.03 -3.04
N VAL A 30 1.74 -0.06 -3.35
CA VAL A 30 1.22 -0.95 -4.42
C VAL A 30 1.76 -0.55 -5.79
N VAL A 31 1.89 0.75 -6.06
CA VAL A 31 2.36 1.27 -7.36
C VAL A 31 3.85 1.66 -7.34
N TRP A 32 4.60 1.24 -6.32
CA TRP A 32 5.98 1.67 -6.14
C TRP A 32 6.88 1.07 -7.22
N HIS A 33 7.46 1.92 -8.06
CA HIS A 33 8.19 1.48 -9.25
C HIS A 33 9.39 0.57 -8.93
N ASN A 34 10.06 0.81 -7.80
CA ASN A 34 11.28 0.09 -7.42
C ASN A 34 11.01 -1.26 -6.75
N SER A 35 9.78 -1.55 -6.33
CA SER A 35 9.45 -2.82 -5.68
C SER A 35 9.12 -3.87 -6.74
N VAL A 36 10.10 -4.72 -7.06
CA VAL A 36 9.98 -5.71 -8.15
C VAL A 36 9.61 -7.11 -7.67
N GLN A 37 9.69 -7.36 -6.36
CA GLN A 37 9.29 -8.60 -5.71
C GLN A 37 8.09 -8.36 -4.79
N LEU A 38 7.15 -9.32 -4.79
CA LEU A 38 5.94 -9.27 -3.99
C LEU A 38 5.69 -10.62 -3.31
N GLY A 39 5.52 -10.61 -1.99
CA GLY A 39 5.08 -11.76 -1.20
C GLY A 39 3.78 -11.45 -0.47
N CYS A 40 2.79 -12.34 -0.54
CA CYS A 40 1.46 -12.14 0.07
C CYS A 40 1.14 -13.25 1.05
N GLY A 41 0.47 -12.92 2.16
CA GLY A 41 0.02 -13.89 3.14
C GLY A 41 -1.31 -13.48 3.77
N ARG A 42 -2.08 -14.47 4.23
CA ARG A 42 -3.26 -14.24 5.06
C ARG A 42 -3.30 -15.23 6.22
N ALA A 43 -3.79 -14.78 7.37
CA ALA A 43 -4.00 -15.59 8.55
C ALA A 43 -5.41 -15.33 9.11
N HIS A 44 -6.06 -16.37 9.61
CA HIS A 44 -7.32 -16.24 10.32
C HIS A 44 -7.03 -15.98 11.80
N CYS A 45 -7.57 -14.90 12.34
CA CYS A 45 -7.39 -14.51 13.73
C CYS A 45 -8.44 -15.19 14.62
N ASN A 46 -8.12 -15.38 15.91
CA ASN A 46 -9.02 -16.01 16.88
C ASN A 46 -10.31 -15.22 17.13
N ASN A 47 -10.36 -13.95 16.74
CA ASN A 47 -11.54 -13.08 16.81
C ASN A 47 -12.42 -13.14 15.55
N GLY A 48 -12.17 -14.07 14.63
CA GLY A 48 -12.94 -14.25 13.39
C GLY A 48 -12.56 -13.31 12.23
N TRP A 49 -11.59 -12.42 12.43
CA TRP A 49 -11.10 -11.52 11.40
C TRP A 49 -9.99 -12.17 10.56
N TRP A 50 -9.79 -11.69 9.34
CA TRP A 50 -8.67 -12.07 8.49
C TRP A 50 -7.58 -11.01 8.56
N PHE A 51 -6.37 -11.41 8.94
CA PHE A 51 -5.17 -10.60 8.79
C PHE A 51 -4.56 -10.88 7.42
N ILE A 52 -4.18 -9.83 6.69
CA ILE A 52 -3.61 -9.94 5.36
C ILE A 52 -2.37 -9.05 5.31
N SER A 53 -1.27 -9.59 4.80
CA SER A 53 -0.02 -8.87 4.64
C SER A 53 0.53 -9.04 3.22
N TYR A 54 1.21 -8.00 2.75
CA TYR A 54 1.93 -7.97 1.48
C TYR A 54 3.30 -7.35 1.77
N ASN A 55 4.36 -8.02 1.35
CA ASN A 55 5.75 -7.58 1.49
C ASN A 55 6.31 -7.28 0.11
N TYR A 56 7.08 -6.20 0.02
CA TYR A 56 7.61 -5.66 -1.23
C TYR A 56 9.13 -5.50 -1.10
N ASP A 57 9.86 -5.88 -2.14
CA ASP A 57 11.32 -5.70 -2.20
C ASP A 57 11.76 -5.25 -3.61
N PRO A 58 12.71 -4.31 -3.75
CA PRO A 58 13.21 -3.35 -2.74
C PRO A 58 12.11 -2.54 -2.03
N ILE A 59 12.46 -1.94 -0.88
CA ILE A 59 11.51 -1.19 -0.03
C ILE A 59 10.80 -0.06 -0.80
N GLY A 60 9.51 0.09 -0.54
CA GLY A 60 8.71 1.20 -1.08
C GLY A 60 8.44 2.31 -0.08
N ASN A 61 7.70 3.32 -0.53
CA ASN A 61 7.33 4.51 0.26
C ASN A 61 8.50 5.22 0.95
N TRP A 62 9.70 5.06 0.40
CA TRP A 62 10.88 5.69 0.94
C TRP A 62 11.01 7.11 0.37
N VAL A 63 10.74 8.11 1.21
CA VAL A 63 11.01 9.52 0.91
C VAL A 63 12.39 9.84 1.50
N ARG A 64 13.33 10.25 0.66
CA ARG A 64 14.68 10.66 1.08
C ARG A 64 14.67 12.07 1.65
#